data_AF-A0A936P6H2-F1
#
_entry.id   AF-A0A936P6H2-F1
#
_cell.length_a   1.000
_cell.length_b   1.000
_cell.length_c   1.000
_cell.angle_alpha   90.00
_cell.angle_beta   90.00
_cell.angle_gamma   90.00
#
_symmetry.space_group_name_H-M   'P 1'
#
loop_
_entity.id
_entity.type
_entity.pdbx_description
1 polymer ?
#
loop_
_entity_poly.entity_id
_entity_poly.type
_entity_poly.pdbx_seq_one_letter_code
_entity_poly.pdbx_strand_id
1 'polypeptide(L)'
;MTTALEETEQMFGDMSLWQSMLDRQRELFVEMDSGSRLGFVSREASGILPGKHREGVQVVTEVPMMAWEIENGGMSARIERFAGLAATRVDVLLVADREAMETMLAGLGGDMFKTIKQLIRRGNIMFFLFKNKTQLQDAGYEDFLESLGLAFIGACR
;
A
#
# COMPACT_ATOMS: atom_id res chain seq x y z
N MET A 1 -10.34 -12.19 23.53
CA MET A 1 -10.57 -12.12 22.07
C MET A 1 -10.51 -10.67 21.57
N THR A 2 -9.73 -9.79 22.23
CA THR A 2 -9.76 -8.32 22.03
C THR A 2 -8.53 -7.80 21.27
N THR A 3 -7.50 -8.64 21.13
CA THR A 3 -6.16 -8.19 20.72
C THR A 3 -6.05 -7.81 19.25
N ALA A 4 -6.69 -8.54 18.33
CA ALA A 4 -6.51 -8.32 16.90
C ALA A 4 -7.15 -7.02 16.38
N LEU A 5 -8.26 -6.58 16.99
CA LEU A 5 -8.96 -5.35 16.61
C LEU A 5 -8.20 -4.14 17.16
N GLU A 6 -7.75 -4.22 18.43
CA GLU A 6 -6.88 -3.21 19.06
C GLU A 6 -5.54 -3.05 18.32
N GLU A 7 -4.90 -4.15 17.90
CA GLU A 7 -3.67 -4.12 17.10
C GLU A 7 -3.87 -3.43 15.74
N THR A 8 -5.03 -3.65 15.13
CA THR A 8 -5.38 -3.07 13.83
C THR A 8 -5.66 -1.58 13.96
N GLU A 9 -6.45 -1.17 14.95
CA GLU A 9 -6.71 0.24 15.25
C GLU A 9 -5.44 0.98 15.67
N GLN A 10 -4.53 0.34 16.41
CA GLN A 10 -3.23 0.92 16.72
C GLN A 10 -2.37 1.11 15.47
N MET A 11 -2.47 0.21 14.49
CA MET A 11 -1.61 0.22 13.30
C MET A 11 -2.15 1.14 12.18
N PHE A 12 -3.44 1.07 11.89
CA PHE A 12 -4.08 1.79 10.79
C PHE A 12 -5.06 2.86 11.26
N GLY A 13 -5.31 3.02 12.56
CA GLY A 13 -6.29 3.99 13.04
C GLY A 13 -7.71 3.68 12.57
N ASP A 14 -8.51 4.74 12.43
CA ASP A 14 -9.90 4.64 11.97
C ASP A 14 -9.96 4.44 10.44
N MET A 15 -10.48 3.29 10.02
CA MET A 15 -10.64 2.92 8.62
C MET A 15 -11.58 3.85 7.84
N SER A 16 -12.52 4.52 8.51
CA SER A 16 -13.42 5.48 7.85
C SER A 16 -12.68 6.72 7.34
N LEU A 17 -11.57 7.11 8.00
CA LEU A 17 -10.72 8.21 7.57
C LEU A 17 -9.92 7.84 6.32
N TRP A 18 -9.44 6.59 6.25
CA TRP A 18 -8.82 6.05 5.04
C TRP A 18 -9.78 6.01 3.88
N GLN A 19 -10.99 5.47 4.09
CA GLN A 19 -12.01 5.45 3.03
C GLN A 19 -12.34 6.87 2.56
N SER A 20 -12.56 7.80 3.48
CA SER A 20 -12.83 9.20 3.15
C SER A 20 -11.68 9.84 2.34
N MET A 21 -10.43 9.47 2.62
CA MET A 21 -9.26 9.92 1.85
C MET A 21 -9.26 9.36 0.44
N LEU A 22 -9.56 8.07 0.27
CA LEU A 22 -9.66 7.43 -1.03
C LEU A 22 -10.81 8.03 -1.87
N ASP A 23 -11.96 8.30 -1.27
CA ASP A 23 -13.11 8.88 -1.95
C ASP A 23 -12.79 10.28 -2.52
N ARG A 24 -12.01 11.09 -1.78
CA ARG A 24 -11.54 12.41 -2.26
C ARG A 24 -10.55 12.31 -3.42
N GLN A 25 -9.85 11.19 -3.54
CA GLN A 25 -8.79 10.97 -4.52
C GLN A 25 -9.24 10.01 -5.64
N ARG A 26 -10.56 9.81 -5.78
CA ARG A 26 -11.17 8.87 -6.75
C ARG A 26 -10.68 9.02 -8.18
N GLU A 27 -10.29 10.24 -8.59
CA GLU A 27 -9.81 10.52 -9.94
C GLU A 27 -8.50 9.78 -10.25
N LEU A 28 -7.66 9.50 -9.25
CA LEU A 28 -6.42 8.72 -9.41
C LEU A 28 -6.65 7.25 -9.74
N PHE A 29 -7.89 6.77 -9.58
CA PHE A 29 -8.25 5.37 -9.69
C PHE A 29 -9.24 5.10 -10.83
N VAL A 30 -9.67 6.15 -11.55
CA VAL A 30 -10.79 6.05 -12.51
C VAL A 30 -10.49 5.11 -13.68
N GLU A 31 -9.23 5.04 -14.10
CA GLU A 31 -8.77 4.16 -15.18
C GLU A 31 -8.42 2.75 -14.69
N MET A 32 -8.39 2.50 -13.38
CA MET A 32 -7.97 1.21 -12.84
C MET A 32 -9.06 0.14 -12.99
N ASP A 33 -8.65 -1.05 -13.41
CA ASP A 33 -9.56 -2.18 -13.57
C ASP A 33 -10.16 -2.64 -12.24
N SER A 34 -11.40 -3.15 -12.29
CA SER A 34 -12.04 -3.83 -11.15
C SER A 34 -11.18 -4.99 -10.65
N GLY A 35 -10.97 -5.06 -9.32
CA GLY A 35 -10.09 -6.04 -8.69
C GLY A 35 -8.60 -5.65 -8.67
N SER A 36 -8.22 -4.50 -9.25
CA SER A 36 -6.89 -3.91 -9.05
C SER A 36 -6.67 -3.63 -7.56
N ARG A 37 -5.54 -4.08 -7.04
CA ARG A 37 -5.36 -4.19 -5.60
C ARG A 37 -4.00 -3.72 -5.09
N LEU A 38 -4.02 -2.99 -3.98
CA LEU A 38 -2.84 -2.54 -3.25
C LEU A 38 -2.85 -3.04 -1.81
N GLY A 39 -1.67 -3.18 -1.22
CA GLY A 39 -1.51 -3.54 0.19
C GLY A 39 -0.59 -2.57 0.91
N PHE A 40 -0.90 -2.28 2.17
CA PHE A 40 -0.05 -1.56 3.11
C PHE A 40 0.21 -2.44 4.33
N VAL A 41 1.48 -2.66 4.66
CA VAL A 41 1.90 -3.43 5.84
C VAL A 41 2.98 -2.68 6.62
N SER A 42 3.01 -2.89 7.94
CA SER A 42 4.14 -2.47 8.76
C SER A 42 5.37 -3.30 8.43
N ARG A 43 6.52 -2.64 8.28
CA ARG A 43 7.83 -3.25 8.10
C ARG A 43 8.23 -4.09 9.32
N GLU A 44 8.02 -3.53 10.52
CA GLU A 44 8.37 -4.16 11.79
C GLU A 44 7.53 -5.41 12.04
N ALA A 45 6.24 -5.37 11.71
CA ALA A 45 5.36 -6.52 11.86
C ALA A 45 5.64 -7.60 10.80
N SER A 46 5.78 -7.20 9.54
CA SER A 46 5.95 -8.14 8.42
C SER A 46 7.32 -8.81 8.36
N GLY A 47 8.33 -8.25 9.05
CA GLY A 47 9.72 -8.73 9.00
C GLY A 47 10.38 -8.51 7.64
N ILE A 48 9.77 -7.73 6.74
CA ILE A 48 10.36 -7.40 5.43
C ILE A 48 11.51 -6.42 5.65
N LEU A 49 12.74 -6.90 5.50
CA LEU A 49 13.95 -6.08 5.61
C LEU A 49 14.46 -5.64 4.22
N PRO A 50 15.13 -4.48 4.14
CA PRO A 50 15.85 -4.08 2.94
C PRO A 50 17.10 -4.97 2.71
N GLY A 51 17.32 -5.43 1.47
CA GLY A 51 18.54 -6.13 1.05
C GLY A 51 18.44 -7.66 0.90
N LYS A 52 19.50 -8.29 0.36
CA LYS A 52 19.59 -9.75 0.12
C LYS A 52 20.05 -10.51 1.38
N HIS A 53 19.39 -10.35 2.52
CA HIS A 53 19.70 -11.19 3.68
C HIS A 53 18.85 -12.46 3.62
N ARG A 54 19.44 -13.50 3.00
CA ARG A 54 18.94 -14.88 3.02
C ARG A 54 19.36 -15.59 4.30
N GLU A 55 19.24 -14.98 5.48
CA GLU A 55 19.57 -15.67 6.73
C GLU A 55 18.58 -15.26 7.82
N GLY A 56 17.87 -16.26 8.34
CA GLY A 56 16.83 -16.10 9.36
C GLY A 56 15.44 -16.18 8.77
N VAL A 57 14.93 -17.40 8.57
CA VAL A 57 13.49 -17.62 8.30
C VAL A 57 12.74 -17.16 9.53
N GLN A 58 12.31 -15.91 9.54
CA GLN A 58 11.38 -15.42 10.53
C GLN A 58 10.03 -16.07 10.21
N VAL A 59 9.50 -16.83 11.16
CA VAL A 59 8.18 -17.45 11.08
C VAL A 59 7.20 -16.35 10.71
N VAL A 60 6.58 -16.45 9.53
CA VAL A 60 5.58 -15.48 9.08
C VAL A 60 4.32 -15.75 9.88
N THR A 61 4.23 -15.18 11.08
CA THR A 61 2.94 -14.94 11.72
C THR A 61 2.18 -13.97 10.83
N GLU A 62 0.96 -14.33 10.44
CA GLU A 62 0.11 -13.44 9.64
C GLU A 62 -0.06 -12.09 10.32
N VAL A 63 0.22 -11.01 9.61
CA VAL A 63 0.09 -9.66 10.14
C VAL A 63 -1.08 -8.91 9.50
N PRO A 64 -1.66 -7.92 10.18
CA PRO A 64 -2.64 -7.03 9.56
C PRO A 64 -2.07 -6.32 8.33
N MET A 65 -2.88 -6.23 7.29
CA MET A 65 -2.61 -5.46 6.08
C MET A 65 -3.85 -4.64 5.74
N MET A 66 -3.67 -3.36 5.46
CA MET A 66 -4.71 -2.58 4.83
C MET A 66 -4.65 -2.83 3.33
N ALA A 67 -5.71 -3.45 2.81
CA ALA A 67 -5.91 -3.68 1.39
C ALA A 67 -6.75 -2.54 0.81
N TRP A 68 -6.33 -2.01 -0.32
CA TRP A 68 -7.15 -1.15 -1.17
C TRP A 68 -7.53 -1.94 -2.41
N GLU A 69 -8.81 -1.99 -2.77
CA GLU A 69 -9.27 -2.68 -3.98
C GLU A 69 -10.26 -1.83 -4.77
N ILE A 70 -10.16 -1.86 -6.09
CA ILE A 70 -11.18 -1.30 -6.97
C ILE A 70 -12.42 -2.18 -6.94
N GLU A 71 -13.49 -1.66 -6.37
CA GLU A 71 -14.80 -2.30 -6.29
C GLU A 71 -15.90 -1.28 -6.60
N ASN A 72 -16.89 -1.68 -7.41
CA ASN A 72 -18.03 -0.83 -7.76
C ASN A 72 -17.65 0.56 -8.32
N GLY A 73 -16.51 0.67 -9.01
CA GLY A 73 -16.04 1.91 -9.63
C GLY A 73 -15.36 2.91 -8.67
N GLY A 74 -14.95 2.46 -7.48
CA GLY A 74 -14.16 3.24 -6.54
C GLY A 74 -13.17 2.38 -5.77
N MET A 75 -12.24 3.01 -5.05
CA MET A 75 -11.26 2.30 -4.22
C MET A 75 -11.81 2.09 -2.81
N SER A 76 -11.92 0.84 -2.36
CA SER A 76 -12.36 0.48 -1.02
C SER A 76 -11.18 0.12 -0.12
N ALA A 77 -11.15 0.62 1.12
CA ALA A 77 -10.15 0.23 2.12
C ALA A 77 -10.71 -0.81 3.09
N ARG A 78 -9.93 -1.87 3.35
CA ARG A 78 -10.29 -2.90 4.34
C ARG A 78 -9.06 -3.54 4.95
N ILE A 79 -9.27 -4.24 6.07
CA ILE A 79 -8.22 -4.97 6.76
C ILE A 79 -8.27 -6.44 6.36
N GLU A 80 -7.12 -6.95 5.96
CA GLU A 80 -6.90 -8.35 5.62
C GLU A 80 -5.63 -8.87 6.33
N ARG A 81 -5.35 -10.16 6.15
CA ARG A 81 -4.13 -10.79 6.66
C ARG A 81 -3.07 -10.88 5.56
N PHE A 82 -1.86 -10.46 5.88
CA PHE A 82 -0.68 -10.66 5.05
C PHE A 82 0.11 -11.86 5.57
N ALA A 83 0.13 -12.92 4.78
CA ALA A 83 0.83 -14.17 5.05
C ALA A 83 2.19 -14.27 4.32
N GLY A 84 2.77 -13.12 3.96
CA GLY A 84 4.06 -13.03 3.27
C GLY A 84 3.95 -12.79 1.76
N LEU A 85 5.09 -12.46 1.15
CA LEU A 85 5.19 -12.06 -0.26
C LEU A 85 4.74 -13.15 -1.25
N ALA A 86 4.91 -14.43 -0.90
CA ALA A 86 4.54 -15.54 -1.78
C ALA A 86 3.02 -15.82 -1.80
N ALA A 87 2.30 -15.40 -0.76
CA ALA A 87 0.86 -15.64 -0.61
C ALA A 87 0.00 -14.40 -0.88
N THR A 88 0.62 -13.23 -1.03
CA THR A 88 -0.10 -11.98 -1.26
C THR A 88 -0.74 -11.95 -2.65
N ARG A 89 -1.91 -11.32 -2.73
CA ARG A 89 -2.71 -11.16 -3.96
C ARG A 89 -2.83 -9.70 -4.40
N VAL A 90 -1.96 -8.85 -3.88
CA VAL A 90 -1.91 -7.44 -4.26
C VAL A 90 -1.00 -7.28 -5.47
N ASP A 91 -1.32 -6.32 -6.32
CA ASP A 91 -0.49 -5.98 -7.48
C ASP A 91 0.70 -5.11 -7.05
N VAL A 92 0.46 -4.32 -6.00
CA VAL A 92 1.38 -3.35 -5.43
C VAL A 92 1.38 -3.49 -3.91
N LEU A 93 2.55 -3.64 -3.29
CA LEU A 93 2.70 -3.65 -1.83
C LEU A 93 3.58 -2.49 -1.37
N LEU A 94 3.07 -1.72 -0.42
CA LEU A 94 3.78 -0.68 0.30
C LEU A 94 4.12 -1.20 1.70
N VAL A 95 5.40 -1.19 2.04
CA VAL A 95 5.91 -1.63 3.34
C VAL A 95 6.45 -0.42 4.07
N ALA A 96 5.67 0.09 5.01
CA ALA A 96 5.95 1.32 5.75
C ALA A 96 6.61 1.00 7.09
N ASP A 97 7.66 1.73 7.45
CA ASP A 97 8.14 1.73 8.84
C ASP A 97 7.19 2.50 9.76
N ARG A 98 7.47 2.46 11.06
CA ARG A 98 6.68 3.17 12.07
C ARG A 98 6.53 4.67 11.78
N GLU A 99 7.60 5.36 11.39
CA GLU A 99 7.56 6.80 11.12
C GLU A 99 6.63 7.11 9.95
N ALA A 100 6.70 6.32 8.88
CA ALA A 100 5.79 6.44 7.76
C ALA A 100 4.33 6.20 8.18
N MET A 101 4.05 5.15 8.95
CA MET A 101 2.70 4.86 9.43
C MET A 101 2.12 6.02 10.26
N GLU A 102 2.87 6.52 11.23
CA GLU A 102 2.45 7.65 12.08
C GLU A 102 2.21 8.92 11.25
N THR A 103 3.12 9.22 10.32
CA THR A 103 3.01 10.39 9.43
C THR A 103 1.77 10.30 8.53
N MET A 104 1.51 9.10 8.00
CA MET A 104 0.35 8.82 7.16
C MET A 104 -0.96 9.02 7.92
N LEU A 105 -1.06 8.51 9.15
CA LEU A 105 -2.24 8.68 10.01
C LEU A 105 -2.51 10.15 10.35
N ALA A 106 -1.46 10.90 10.69
CA ALA A 106 -1.56 12.33 10.95
C ALA A 106 -1.97 13.14 9.70
N GLY A 107 -1.66 12.62 8.50
CA GLY A 107 -1.86 13.28 7.21
C GLY A 107 -3.16 12.94 6.49
N LEU A 108 -4.02 12.08 7.04
CA LEU A 108 -5.22 11.57 6.33
C LEU A 108 -6.18 12.67 5.84
N GLY A 109 -6.23 13.82 6.50
CA GLY A 109 -7.04 14.97 6.09
C GLY A 109 -6.44 15.82 4.96
N GLY A 110 -5.19 15.59 4.57
CA GLY A 110 -4.44 16.42 3.61
C GLY A 110 -4.12 15.72 2.29
N ASP A 111 -3.03 16.15 1.65
CA ASP A 111 -2.48 15.55 0.44
C ASP A 111 -1.66 14.29 0.77
N MET A 112 -2.38 13.18 0.88
CA MET A 112 -1.84 11.90 1.28
C MET A 112 -0.82 11.35 0.27
N PHE A 113 -1.08 11.49 -1.02
CA PHE A 113 -0.22 10.96 -2.08
C PHE A 113 1.12 11.68 -2.16
N LYS A 114 1.13 13.01 -1.98
CA LYS A 114 2.37 13.76 -1.80
C LYS A 114 3.16 13.30 -0.59
N THR A 115 2.47 12.98 0.51
CA THR A 115 3.10 12.46 1.74
C THR A 115 3.73 11.09 1.50
N ILE A 116 2.99 10.14 0.90
CA ILE A 116 3.50 8.81 0.53
C ILE A 116 4.72 8.95 -0.40
N LYS A 117 4.64 9.78 -1.44
CA LYS A 117 5.76 10.05 -2.36
C LYS A 117 7.02 10.53 -1.62
N GLN A 118 6.88 11.41 -0.64
CA GLN A 118 8.01 11.87 0.17
C GLN A 118 8.59 10.75 1.03
N LEU A 119 7.74 9.93 1.67
CA LEU A 119 8.14 8.80 2.49
C LEU A 119 8.84 7.69 1.68
N ILE A 120 8.40 7.43 0.44
CA ILE A 120 9.09 6.55 -0.51
C ILE A 120 10.49 7.10 -0.80
N ARG A 121 10.62 8.39 -1.14
CA ARG A 121 11.92 9.02 -1.46
C ARG A 121 12.91 9.00 -0.28
N ARG A 122 12.41 9.01 0.96
CA ARG A 122 13.21 8.95 2.19
C ARG A 122 13.58 7.52 2.59
N GLY A 123 12.97 6.51 1.97
CA GLY A 123 13.18 5.09 2.32
C GLY A 123 12.32 4.60 3.50
N ASN A 124 11.38 5.42 3.99
CA ASN A 124 10.44 5.02 5.03
C ASN A 124 9.35 4.09 4.49
N ILE A 125 9.09 4.10 3.18
CA ILE A 125 8.22 3.14 2.50
C ILE A 125 9.01 2.39 1.43
N MET A 126 9.06 1.06 1.54
CA MET A 126 9.51 0.19 0.46
C MET A 126 8.33 -0.18 -0.43
N PHE A 127 8.61 -0.35 -1.71
CA PHE A 127 7.59 -0.55 -2.73
C PHE A 127 7.90 -1.81 -3.54
N PHE A 128 6.93 -2.72 -3.63
CA PHE A 128 7.05 -3.97 -4.37
C PHE A 128 5.96 -4.07 -5.43
N LEU A 129 6.36 -4.44 -6.64
CA LEU A 129 5.46 -4.69 -7.77
C LEU A 129 5.40 -6.19 -8.04
N PHE A 130 4.19 -6.73 -8.12
CA PHE A 130 3.94 -8.15 -8.43
C PHE A 130 3.47 -8.36 -9.87
N LYS A 131 2.95 -7.31 -10.50
CA LYS A 131 2.72 -7.22 -11.94
C LYS A 131 3.89 -6.52 -12.62
N ASN A 132 4.18 -6.93 -13.85
CA ASN A 132 5.16 -6.23 -14.68
C ASN A 132 4.58 -4.89 -15.19
N LYS A 133 5.44 -4.06 -15.80
CA LYS A 133 5.06 -2.74 -16.30
C LYS A 133 3.83 -2.78 -17.21
N THR A 134 3.84 -3.62 -18.25
CA THR A 134 2.73 -3.73 -19.22
C THR A 134 1.43 -4.13 -18.52
N GLN A 135 1.49 -5.12 -17.64
CA GLN A 135 0.32 -5.56 -16.87
C GLN A 135 -0.26 -4.45 -15.96
N LEU A 136 0.59 -3.59 -15.41
CA LEU A 136 0.14 -2.45 -14.60
C LEU A 136 -0.44 -1.34 -15.47
N GLN A 137 0.11 -1.08 -16.66
CA GLN A 137 -0.46 -0.12 -17.61
C GLN A 137 -1.81 -0.59 -18.13
N ASP A 138 -1.90 -1.87 -18.55
CA ASP A 138 -3.14 -2.48 -19.03
C ASP A 138 -4.24 -2.46 -17.96
N ALA A 139 -3.86 -2.54 -16.68
CA ALA A 139 -4.77 -2.45 -15.53
C ALA A 139 -4.99 -1.02 -15.01
N GLY A 140 -4.48 0.02 -15.69
CA GLY A 140 -4.77 1.42 -15.40
C GLY A 140 -4.00 2.06 -14.24
N TYR A 141 -2.87 1.49 -13.81
CA TYR A 141 -2.09 2.01 -12.67
C TYR A 141 -1.25 3.27 -12.97
N GLU A 142 -1.28 3.80 -14.19
CA GLU A 142 -0.34 4.83 -14.66
C GLU A 142 -0.38 6.10 -13.81
N ASP A 143 -1.55 6.74 -13.74
CA ASP A 143 -1.76 7.98 -12.97
C ASP A 143 -1.47 7.79 -11.48
N PHE A 144 -1.89 6.64 -10.92
CA PHE A 144 -1.61 6.29 -9.54
C PHE A 144 -0.10 6.20 -9.27
N LEU A 145 0.67 5.45 -10.06
CA LEU A 145 2.10 5.29 -9.83
C LEU A 145 2.88 6.58 -10.11
N GLU A 146 2.45 7.38 -11.10
CA GLU A 146 3.01 8.70 -11.34
C GLU A 146 2.79 9.64 -10.15
N SER A 147 1.60 9.59 -9.52
CA SER A 147 1.31 10.37 -8.31
C SER A 147 2.27 10.04 -7.16
N LEU A 148 2.72 8.78 -7.06
CA LEU A 148 3.72 8.32 -6.10
C LEU A 148 5.16 8.68 -6.50
N GLY A 149 5.36 9.31 -7.65
CA GLY A 149 6.67 9.66 -8.20
C GLY A 149 7.44 8.47 -8.76
N LEU A 150 6.75 7.36 -9.04
CA LEU A 150 7.31 6.22 -9.74
C LEU A 150 7.14 6.49 -11.23
N ALA A 151 8.25 6.69 -11.92
CA ALA A 151 8.20 7.02 -13.33
C ALA A 151 7.74 5.79 -14.14
N PHE A 152 6.51 5.82 -14.65
CA PHE A 152 6.12 5.05 -15.82
C PHE A 152 6.80 5.69 -17.04
N ILE A 153 8.12 5.51 -17.22
CA ILE A 153 8.78 6.07 -18.39
C ILE A 153 8.29 5.31 -19.63
N GLY A 154 7.35 5.93 -20.34
CA GLY A 154 6.90 5.60 -21.68
C GLY A 154 7.11 6.77 -22.65
N ALA A 155 8.26 7.46 -22.60
CA ALA A 155 8.76 8.24 -23.72
C ALA A 155 10.26 8.53 -23.57
N CYS A 156 11.11 7.59 -23.96
CA CYS A 156 12.24 8.05 -24.76
C CYS A 156 11.65 8.48 -26.10
N ARG A 157 11.67 9.78 -26.36
CA ARG A 157 11.58 10.30 -27.73
C ARG A 157 12.76 9.79 -28.54
#